data_AF-A0A1N6JQ01-F1
#
_entry.id   AF-A0A1N6JQ01-F1
#
_cell.length_a   1.000
_cell.length_b   1.000
_cell.length_c   1.000
_cell.angle_alpha   90.00
_cell.angle_beta   90.00
_cell.angle_gamma   90.00
#
_symmetry.space_group_name_H-M   'P 1'
#
loop_
_entity.id
_entity.type
_entity.pdbx_description
1 polymer ?
#
loop_
_entity_poly.entity_id
_entity_poly.type
_entity_poly.pdbx_seq_one_letter_code
_entity_poly.pdbx_strand_id
1 'polypeptide(L)'
;MRNLKAFSAFAFALALTGTSFAADGEEILGTYGAITVKKVQKEVVQDWESKSYRIVAVIDDESDETPVITEDIQADSVYYNRVFKSKIPSTIMLPFDVPTWKLSGLNAFEFVSVVKYTDHFVINVRDAKYANTIKANTPYVVMPEQDKDTVISFHMDYQTPDYVTLNTTTENGHGVFSAGGYDWNVIGTYERIEFKKPKGVYGFASEERENTKIGDFRRAACSETRCPFIKPFRAYLKCTLTKEESASQVKGLAKMAESASLEDLPEKVAVNVISDSTNSGTTYIGTLNTRTGEFVKEDNRWSDMKGRLLQHKPTAKGVYYHNKKQVIIK
;
A
#
# COMPACT_ATOMS: atom_id res chain seq x y z
N MET A 1 -30.88 32.20 -5.31
CA MET A 1 -29.41 32.33 -5.20
C MET A 1 -29.03 32.41 -3.72
N ARG A 2 -27.92 31.74 -3.35
CA ARG A 2 -27.36 31.45 -2.00
C ARG A 2 -27.94 30.18 -1.36
N ASN A 3 -27.41 29.00 -1.68
CA ASN A 3 -26.15 28.40 -1.17
C ASN A 3 -26.06 28.42 0.36
N LEU A 4 -26.51 27.34 1.01
CA LEU A 4 -25.82 26.81 2.18
C LEU A 4 -25.36 25.39 1.83
N LYS A 5 -24.03 25.24 1.77
CA LYS A 5 -23.31 24.01 1.53
C LYS A 5 -23.31 23.15 2.81
N ALA A 6 -23.29 21.83 2.59
CA ALA A 6 -22.48 20.82 3.27
C ALA A 6 -22.19 21.00 4.77
N PHE A 7 -22.63 20.03 5.58
CA PHE A 7 -21.79 19.21 6.46
C PHE A 7 -22.71 18.44 7.43
N SER A 8 -22.98 17.17 7.11
CA SER A 8 -23.49 16.18 8.07
C SER A 8 -23.09 14.79 7.58
N ALA A 9 -21.78 14.55 7.52
CA ALA A 9 -21.20 13.22 7.31
C ALA A 9 -20.04 12.99 8.28
N PHE A 10 -20.15 13.55 9.49
CA PHE A 10 -19.13 13.50 10.54
C PHE A 10 -19.78 13.03 11.85
N ALA A 11 -20.34 11.82 11.84
CA ALA A 11 -20.80 11.12 13.04
C ALA A 11 -20.68 9.59 12.92
N PHE A 12 -19.75 9.08 12.11
CA PHE A 12 -19.49 7.64 11.99
C PHE A 12 -18.07 7.25 12.38
N ALA A 13 -17.53 7.92 13.40
CA ALA A 13 -16.26 7.57 14.00
C ALA A 13 -16.23 8.02 15.47
N LEU A 14 -17.10 7.45 16.32
CA LEU A 14 -16.85 7.32 17.76
C LEU A 14 -17.98 6.50 18.42
N ALA A 15 -17.88 5.17 18.38
CA ALA A 15 -18.46 4.23 19.37
C ALA A 15 -18.29 2.78 18.88
N LEU A 16 -17.05 2.29 18.84
CA LEU A 16 -16.77 0.85 18.90
C LEU A 16 -15.93 0.59 20.15
N THR A 17 -16.47 1.00 21.30
CA THR A 17 -16.23 0.30 22.56
C THR A 17 -17.58 -0.28 22.96
N GLY A 18 -17.59 -1.56 23.32
CA GLY A 18 -18.79 -2.39 23.36
C GLY A 18 -19.94 -1.84 24.19
N THR A 19 -20.86 -1.13 23.54
CA THR A 19 -22.29 -1.03 23.84
C THR A 19 -23.00 -0.59 22.57
N SER A 20 -23.76 -1.50 21.97
CA SER A 20 -24.62 -1.24 20.82
C SER A 20 -25.75 -0.29 21.20
N PHE A 21 -25.69 0.95 20.72
CA PHE A 21 -26.91 1.72 20.46
C PHE A 21 -27.11 1.65 18.94
N ALA A 22 -27.90 0.68 18.49
CA ALA A 22 -28.40 0.69 17.12
C ALA A 22 -29.23 1.97 16.97
N ALA A 23 -28.77 2.87 16.10
CA ALA A 23 -29.64 3.93 15.60
C ALA A 23 -30.84 3.27 14.90
N ASP A 24 -32.01 3.88 15.02
CA ASP A 24 -33.25 3.39 14.40
C ASP A 24 -33.00 3.17 12.89
N GLY A 25 -33.05 1.91 12.41
CA GLY A 25 -32.79 1.55 11.01
C GLY A 25 -31.45 0.87 10.68
N GLU A 26 -30.65 0.46 11.68
CA GLU A 26 -29.48 -0.42 11.48
C GLU A 26 -29.74 -1.88 11.89
N GLU A 27 -29.38 -2.82 11.02
CA GLU A 27 -29.43 -4.28 11.26
C GLU A 27 -28.05 -4.89 10.95
N ILE A 28 -27.46 -5.66 11.86
CA ILE A 28 -26.23 -6.41 11.59
C ILE A 28 -26.60 -7.69 10.83
N LEU A 29 -26.08 -7.85 9.62
CA LEU A 29 -26.30 -9.04 8.80
C LEU A 29 -25.27 -10.15 9.09
N GLY A 30 -24.07 -9.77 9.54
CA GLY A 30 -23.04 -10.74 9.93
C GLY A 30 -21.73 -10.07 10.34
N THR A 31 -20.91 -10.84 11.07
CA THR A 31 -19.55 -10.46 11.49
C THR A 31 -18.59 -11.57 11.06
N TYR A 32 -17.53 -11.18 10.39
CA TYR A 32 -16.54 -12.05 9.75
C TYR A 32 -15.16 -11.58 10.18
N GLY A 33 -14.79 -11.87 11.43
CA GLY A 33 -13.59 -11.34 12.07
C GLY A 33 -13.61 -9.81 12.13
N ALA A 34 -12.56 -9.17 11.61
CA ALA A 34 -12.45 -7.71 11.55
C ALA A 34 -13.44 -7.01 10.59
N ILE A 35 -14.37 -7.73 9.95
CA ILE A 35 -15.39 -7.15 9.04
C ILE A 35 -16.77 -7.33 9.66
N THR A 36 -17.53 -6.24 9.78
CA THR A 36 -18.95 -6.28 10.12
C THR A 36 -19.79 -5.81 8.94
N VAL A 37 -20.80 -6.58 8.56
CA VAL A 37 -21.73 -6.25 7.47
C VAL A 37 -23.07 -5.84 8.09
N LYS A 38 -23.54 -4.66 7.69
CA LYS A 38 -24.77 -4.04 8.20
C LYS A 38 -25.71 -3.71 7.06
N LYS A 39 -27.00 -3.75 7.33
CA LYS A 39 -28.04 -3.14 6.53
C LYS A 39 -28.44 -1.83 7.20
N VAL A 40 -28.32 -0.74 6.46
CA VAL A 40 -28.54 0.62 6.96
C VAL A 40 -29.64 1.28 6.13
N GLN A 41 -30.62 1.90 6.78
CA GLN A 41 -31.66 2.66 6.09
C GLN A 41 -31.06 3.89 5.38
N LYS A 42 -31.43 4.13 4.12
CA LYS A 42 -31.05 5.36 3.39
C LYS A 42 -31.81 6.54 4.00
N GLU A 43 -31.16 7.70 4.15
CA GLU A 43 -31.87 8.95 4.46
C GLU A 43 -32.96 9.20 3.42
N VAL A 44 -34.19 9.43 3.90
CA VAL A 44 -35.37 9.68 3.07
C VAL A 44 -35.24 11.08 2.45
N VAL A 45 -34.86 11.15 1.18
CA VAL A 45 -34.94 12.40 0.41
C VAL A 45 -36.36 12.48 -0.17
N GLN A 46 -37.22 13.17 0.57
CA GLN A 46 -38.48 13.80 0.17
C GLN A 46 -39.51 12.95 -0.63
N ASP A 47 -40.68 12.75 0.00
CA ASP A 47 -41.93 12.21 -0.57
C ASP A 47 -41.77 10.90 -1.35
N TRP A 48 -41.91 9.77 -0.63
CA TRP A 48 -42.70 8.56 -0.92
C TRP A 48 -42.25 7.46 0.07
N GLU A 49 -43.18 6.77 0.73
CA GLU A 49 -43.00 5.88 1.90
C GLU A 49 -42.20 4.58 1.65
N SER A 50 -41.24 4.55 0.73
CA SER A 50 -40.39 3.38 0.50
C SER A 50 -39.10 3.51 1.31
N LYS A 51 -39.04 2.78 2.44
CA LYS A 51 -37.77 2.56 3.16
C LYS A 51 -36.81 1.85 2.21
N SER A 52 -35.77 2.54 1.76
CA SER A 52 -34.67 1.94 1.00
C SER A 52 -33.49 1.68 1.94
N TYR A 53 -32.73 0.63 1.68
CA TYR A 53 -31.59 0.21 2.51
C TYR A 53 -30.31 0.13 1.68
N ARG A 54 -29.17 0.12 2.35
CA ARG A 54 -27.84 -0.19 1.81
C ARG A 54 -27.17 -1.26 2.63
N ILE A 55 -26.43 -2.14 1.98
CA ILE A 55 -25.50 -3.05 2.63
C ILE A 55 -24.16 -2.35 2.76
N VAL A 56 -23.70 -2.20 4.00
CA VAL A 56 -22.47 -1.51 4.37
C VAL A 56 -21.54 -2.49 5.05
N ALA A 57 -20.33 -2.66 4.52
CA ALA A 57 -19.27 -3.39 5.20
C ALA A 57 -18.35 -2.40 5.94
N VAL A 58 -18.04 -2.73 7.18
CA VAL A 58 -17.16 -1.94 8.04
C VAL A 58 -15.95 -2.80 8.38
N ILE A 59 -14.77 -2.37 7.95
CA ILE A 59 -13.48 -2.96 8.28
C ILE A 59 -12.94 -2.22 9.51
N ASP A 60 -12.76 -2.97 10.61
CA ASP A 60 -12.22 -2.45 11.86
C ASP A 60 -10.69 -2.54 11.89
N ASP A 61 -10.02 -1.38 11.94
CA ASP A 61 -8.55 -1.30 12.01
C ASP A 61 -7.99 -1.67 13.39
N GLU A 62 -8.83 -1.62 14.43
CA GLU A 62 -8.40 -1.96 15.78
C GLU A 62 -8.44 -3.47 16.06
N SER A 63 -9.28 -4.20 15.33
CA SER A 63 -9.40 -5.65 15.45
C SER A 63 -8.12 -6.39 15.03
N ASP A 64 -7.75 -7.37 15.84
CA ASP A 64 -6.70 -8.34 15.54
C ASP A 64 -7.26 -9.64 14.95
N GLU A 65 -8.60 -9.75 14.82
CA GLU A 65 -9.27 -10.93 14.30
C GLU A 65 -9.07 -11.10 12.80
N THR A 66 -8.83 -12.34 12.39
CA THR A 66 -8.69 -12.67 10.97
C THR A 66 -10.07 -12.69 10.31
N PRO A 67 -10.33 -11.87 9.28
CA PRO A 67 -11.55 -11.97 8.50
C PRO A 67 -11.56 -13.26 7.69
N VAL A 68 -12.69 -13.98 7.77
CA VAL A 68 -12.92 -15.22 7.02
C VAL A 68 -14.26 -15.08 6.30
N ILE A 69 -14.20 -14.84 4.99
CA ILE A 69 -15.36 -14.76 4.11
C ILE A 69 -15.31 -15.96 3.18
N THR A 70 -16.06 -17.02 3.48
CA THR A 70 -16.10 -18.26 2.69
C THR A 70 -17.08 -18.20 1.53
N GLU A 71 -18.02 -17.27 1.56
CA GLU A 71 -19.03 -17.04 0.53
C GLU A 71 -19.03 -15.56 0.17
N ASP A 72 -19.15 -15.25 -1.12
CA ASP A 72 -19.11 -13.88 -1.62
C ASP A 72 -20.21 -13.01 -1.00
N ILE A 73 -19.80 -11.87 -0.41
CA ILE A 73 -20.72 -10.89 0.17
C ILE A 73 -20.74 -9.64 -0.70
N GLN A 74 -21.93 -9.25 -1.16
CA GLN A 74 -22.12 -7.99 -1.88
C GLN A 74 -22.35 -6.83 -0.91
N ALA A 75 -21.59 -5.75 -1.07
CA ALA A 75 -21.75 -4.53 -0.29
C ALA A 75 -21.88 -3.29 -1.19
N ASP A 76 -22.84 -2.42 -0.89
CA ASP A 76 -23.06 -1.15 -1.59
C ASP A 76 -22.05 -0.07 -1.15
N SER A 77 -21.43 -0.24 0.01
CA SER A 77 -20.41 0.67 0.53
C SER A 77 -19.47 -0.06 1.47
N VAL A 78 -18.21 0.36 1.49
CA VAL A 78 -17.21 -0.15 2.44
C VAL A 78 -16.58 1.02 3.18
N TYR A 79 -16.57 0.94 4.50
CA TYR A 79 -15.83 1.86 5.37
C TYR A 79 -14.63 1.13 5.95
N TYR A 80 -13.45 1.69 5.74
CA TYR A 80 -12.24 1.19 6.38
C TYR A 80 -11.87 2.16 7.51
N ASN A 81 -12.13 1.75 8.76
CA ASN A 81 -11.95 2.56 9.96
C ASN A 81 -10.48 2.73 10.37
N ARG A 82 -9.60 2.87 9.37
CA ARG A 82 -8.19 3.17 9.57
C ARG A 82 -7.94 4.65 9.32
N VAL A 83 -7.31 5.31 10.28
CA VAL A 83 -6.84 6.69 10.13
C VAL A 83 -5.44 6.67 9.52
N PHE A 84 -5.32 7.10 8.28
CA PHE A 84 -4.03 7.26 7.62
C PHE A 84 -3.47 8.64 7.94
N LYS A 85 -2.25 8.67 8.46
CA LYS A 85 -1.56 9.90 8.81
C LYS A 85 -1.18 10.69 7.57
N SER A 86 -1.46 12.00 7.61
CA SER A 86 -1.14 12.95 6.53
C SER A 86 0.28 12.75 6.00
N LYS A 87 0.42 12.55 4.68
CA LYS A 87 1.73 12.34 4.02
C LYS A 87 2.59 11.28 4.72
N ILE A 88 2.01 10.22 5.26
CA ILE A 88 2.78 9.09 5.79
C ILE A 88 2.43 7.87 4.95
N PRO A 89 3.42 7.22 4.31
CA PRO A 89 3.15 6.03 3.53
C PRO A 89 2.79 4.84 4.44
N SER A 90 1.97 3.97 3.88
CA SER A 90 1.46 2.77 4.53
C SER A 90 1.17 1.71 3.48
N THR A 91 0.81 0.50 3.91
CA THR A 91 0.31 -0.54 3.02
C THR A 91 -1.16 -0.85 3.30
N ILE A 92 -1.87 -1.29 2.26
CA ILE A 92 -3.20 -1.89 2.36
C ILE A 92 -3.27 -3.17 1.53
N MET A 93 -4.21 -4.03 1.89
CA MET A 93 -4.72 -5.11 1.07
C MET A 93 -6.23 -5.22 1.32
N LEU A 94 -7.04 -5.06 0.28
CA LEU A 94 -8.50 -5.02 0.38
C LEU A 94 -9.11 -6.34 -0.09
N PRO A 95 -10.17 -6.86 0.54
CA PRO A 95 -10.82 -8.11 0.12
C PRO A 95 -11.80 -7.90 -1.05
N PHE A 96 -11.62 -6.87 -1.87
CA PHE A 96 -12.51 -6.54 -2.97
C PHE A 96 -11.79 -5.72 -4.05
N ASP A 97 -12.28 -5.84 -5.29
CA ASP A 97 -11.88 -4.98 -6.40
C ASP A 97 -12.55 -3.61 -6.26
N VAL A 98 -11.80 -2.53 -6.51
CA VAL A 98 -12.37 -1.19 -6.57
C VAL A 98 -11.69 -0.32 -7.62
N PRO A 99 -12.44 0.39 -8.48
CA PRO A 99 -11.85 1.31 -9.44
C PRO A 99 -11.03 2.40 -8.73
N THR A 100 -9.88 2.76 -9.28
CA THR A 100 -8.95 3.71 -8.62
C THR A 100 -9.55 5.11 -8.45
N TRP A 101 -10.49 5.50 -9.30
CA TRP A 101 -11.19 6.79 -9.19
C TRP A 101 -12.24 6.85 -8.06
N LYS A 102 -12.60 5.71 -7.46
CA LYS A 102 -13.43 5.63 -6.25
C LYS A 102 -12.60 5.81 -4.97
N LEU A 103 -11.27 5.77 -5.07
CA LEU A 103 -10.37 6.01 -3.96
C LEU A 103 -10.22 7.52 -3.76
N SER A 104 -10.87 8.07 -2.73
CA SER A 104 -10.76 9.50 -2.39
C SER A 104 -9.79 9.71 -1.22
N GLY A 105 -8.98 10.75 -1.29
CA GLY A 105 -8.13 11.21 -0.17
C GLY A 105 -6.76 10.54 -0.06
N LEU A 106 -6.44 9.55 -0.90
CA LEU A 106 -5.11 8.95 -0.99
C LEU A 106 -4.75 8.52 -2.41
N ASN A 107 -3.45 8.42 -2.65
CA ASN A 107 -2.89 7.71 -3.79
C ASN A 107 -2.57 6.26 -3.41
N ALA A 108 -2.72 5.36 -4.37
CA ALA A 108 -2.30 3.97 -4.28
C ALA A 108 -1.22 3.67 -5.31
N PHE A 109 -0.25 2.85 -4.93
CA PHE A 109 0.87 2.45 -5.77
C PHE A 109 1.05 0.94 -5.73
N GLU A 110 1.15 0.33 -6.89
CA GLU A 110 1.47 -1.09 -7.05
C GLU A 110 2.99 -1.32 -6.97
N PHE A 111 3.40 -2.49 -6.49
CA PHE A 111 4.81 -2.87 -6.49
C PHE A 111 5.24 -3.33 -7.89
N VAL A 112 6.35 -2.82 -8.43
CA VAL A 112 6.76 -3.14 -9.81
C VAL A 112 8.07 -3.90 -9.87
N SER A 113 9.04 -3.52 -9.06
CA SER A 113 10.36 -4.19 -9.05
C SER A 113 11.16 -3.86 -7.81
N VAL A 114 12.17 -4.66 -7.55
CA VAL A 114 13.28 -4.32 -6.66
C VAL A 114 14.56 -4.30 -7.47
N VAL A 115 15.40 -3.29 -7.27
CA VAL A 115 16.69 -3.13 -7.95
C VAL A 115 17.80 -3.04 -6.91
N LYS A 116 18.88 -3.80 -7.10
CA LYS A 116 20.12 -3.66 -6.32
C LYS A 116 21.06 -2.71 -7.06
N TYR A 117 21.43 -1.63 -6.39
CA TYR A 117 22.58 -0.80 -6.73
C TYR A 117 23.80 -1.25 -5.90
N THR A 118 24.98 -0.69 -6.19
CA THR A 118 26.24 -1.09 -5.56
C THR A 118 26.17 -1.12 -4.03
N ASP A 119 25.47 -0.17 -3.43
CA ASP A 119 25.44 0.08 -1.98
C ASP A 119 24.03 0.02 -1.35
N HIS A 120 22.97 -0.13 -2.14
CA HIS A 120 21.60 -0.12 -1.61
C HIS A 120 20.58 -0.82 -2.53
N PHE A 121 19.42 -1.11 -1.96
CA PHE A 121 18.24 -1.57 -2.69
C PHE A 121 17.22 -0.46 -2.87
N VAL A 122 16.49 -0.52 -3.98
CA VAL A 122 15.37 0.37 -4.29
C VAL A 122 14.16 -0.46 -4.66
N ILE A 123 13.04 -0.19 -4.01
CA ILE A 123 11.72 -0.73 -4.37
C ILE A 123 11.04 0.29 -5.27
N ASN A 124 10.73 -0.10 -6.50
CA ASN A 124 9.97 0.73 -7.42
C ASN A 124 8.49 0.41 -7.32
N VAL A 125 7.69 1.44 -7.10
CA VAL A 125 6.23 1.39 -7.14
C VAL A 125 5.71 2.28 -8.27
N ARG A 126 4.55 1.94 -8.81
CA ARG A 126 3.88 2.71 -9.88
C ARG A 126 2.49 3.10 -9.43
N ASP A 127 2.04 4.28 -9.84
CA ASP A 127 0.71 4.77 -9.54
C ASP A 127 -0.36 3.80 -10.05
N ALA A 128 -1.20 3.28 -9.14
CA ALA A 128 -2.18 2.26 -9.47
C ALA A 128 -3.26 2.76 -10.44
N LYS A 129 -3.40 4.09 -10.63
CA LYS A 129 -4.33 4.65 -11.62
C LYS A 129 -4.07 4.15 -13.05
N TYR A 130 -2.84 3.73 -13.37
CA TYR A 130 -2.53 3.16 -14.68
C TYR A 130 -3.18 1.80 -14.89
N ALA A 131 -3.46 1.05 -13.82
CA ALA A 131 -4.22 -0.21 -13.87
C ALA A 131 -5.75 0.00 -13.79
N ASN A 132 -6.21 1.25 -13.54
CA ASN A 132 -7.61 1.65 -13.32
C ASN A 132 -8.37 0.95 -12.17
N THR A 133 -7.80 -0.06 -11.53
CA THR A 133 -8.43 -0.87 -10.48
C THR A 133 -7.43 -1.24 -9.40
N ILE A 134 -7.82 -1.08 -8.13
CA ILE A 134 -7.20 -1.73 -6.98
C ILE A 134 -7.80 -3.12 -6.89
N LYS A 135 -6.95 -4.15 -7.02
CA LYS A 135 -7.39 -5.54 -7.03
C LYS A 135 -7.56 -6.10 -5.63
N ALA A 136 -8.56 -6.95 -5.48
CA ALA A 136 -8.79 -7.74 -4.28
C ALA A 136 -7.53 -8.55 -3.95
N ASN A 137 -7.27 -8.75 -2.66
CA ASN A 137 -6.22 -9.62 -2.12
C ASN A 137 -4.81 -9.26 -2.63
N THR A 138 -4.65 -8.02 -3.11
CA THR A 138 -3.43 -7.50 -3.71
C THR A 138 -2.84 -6.38 -2.83
N PRO A 139 -1.58 -6.52 -2.38
CA PRO A 139 -0.84 -5.46 -1.69
C PRO A 139 -0.63 -4.18 -2.50
N TYR A 140 -0.90 -3.03 -1.89
CA TYR A 140 -0.55 -1.70 -2.41
C TYR A 140 0.16 -0.86 -1.34
N VAL A 141 1.07 0.00 -1.77
CA VAL A 141 1.50 1.16 -0.98
C VAL A 141 0.44 2.24 -1.13
N VAL A 142 0.06 2.89 -0.03
CA VAL A 142 -0.86 4.01 -0.04
C VAL A 142 -0.29 5.21 0.69
N MET A 143 -0.73 6.39 0.27
CA MET A 143 -0.33 7.63 0.87
C MET A 143 -1.44 8.68 0.76
N PRO A 144 -1.88 9.28 1.88
CA PRO A 144 -2.84 10.37 1.85
C PRO A 144 -2.34 11.56 1.03
N GLU A 145 -3.22 12.16 0.22
CA GLU A 145 -2.86 13.30 -0.64
C GLU A 145 -2.82 14.63 0.12
N GLN A 146 -3.62 14.74 1.18
CA GLN A 146 -3.88 16.00 1.87
C GLN A 146 -2.95 16.19 3.06
N ASP A 147 -2.77 17.45 3.48
CA ASP A 147 -2.12 17.85 4.73
C ASP A 147 -2.96 17.50 5.99
N LYS A 148 -3.80 16.47 5.92
CA LYS A 148 -4.72 16.05 6.97
C LYS A 148 -4.84 14.53 7.04
N ASP A 149 -5.01 14.04 8.26
CA ASP A 149 -5.34 12.64 8.50
C ASP A 149 -6.63 12.27 7.77
N THR A 150 -6.64 11.08 7.16
CA THR A 150 -7.71 10.66 6.25
C THR A 150 -8.22 9.28 6.64
N VAL A 151 -9.54 9.11 6.62
CA VAL A 151 -10.21 7.80 6.70
C VAL A 151 -10.72 7.45 5.31
N ILE A 152 -10.59 6.18 4.92
CA ILE A 152 -10.99 5.73 3.59
C ILE A 152 -12.42 5.20 3.63
N SER A 153 -13.27 5.77 2.79
CA SER A 153 -14.58 5.22 2.47
C SER A 153 -14.71 4.98 0.97
N PHE A 154 -15.34 3.87 0.63
CA PHE A 154 -15.63 3.46 -0.73
C PHE A 154 -17.14 3.52 -0.93
N HIS A 155 -17.61 4.53 -1.67
CA HIS A 155 -19.02 4.72 -1.99
C HIS A 155 -19.30 4.30 -3.42
N MET A 156 -20.11 3.26 -3.59
CA MET A 156 -20.57 2.87 -4.91
C MET A 156 -21.78 3.75 -5.33
N ASP A 157 -21.86 4.12 -6.61
CA ASP A 157 -22.83 5.11 -7.12
C ASP A 157 -24.11 4.43 -7.65
N TYR A 158 -25.17 5.21 -7.73
CA TYR A 158 -26.57 4.81 -7.82
C TYR A 158 -27.04 4.30 -9.20
N GLN A 159 -26.24 4.43 -10.26
CA GLN A 159 -26.77 4.36 -11.64
C GLN A 159 -26.45 3.09 -12.45
N THR A 160 -25.72 2.14 -11.90
CA THR A 160 -25.52 0.77 -12.42
C THR A 160 -25.26 -0.13 -11.21
N PRO A 161 -25.40 -1.47 -11.25
CA PRO A 161 -25.08 -2.27 -10.07
C PRO A 161 -23.60 -2.09 -9.73
N ASP A 162 -23.36 -1.17 -8.80
CA ASP A 162 -22.06 -0.76 -8.29
C ASP A 162 -22.09 -1.27 -6.86
N TYR A 163 -21.74 -2.53 -6.70
CA TYR A 163 -21.46 -3.16 -5.42
C TYR A 163 -20.05 -3.73 -5.51
N VAL A 164 -19.41 -3.92 -4.37
CA VAL A 164 -18.19 -4.69 -4.30
C VAL A 164 -18.49 -6.07 -3.76
N THR A 165 -17.77 -7.07 -4.28
CA THR A 165 -17.81 -8.43 -3.74
C THR A 165 -16.64 -8.62 -2.79
N LEU A 166 -16.95 -8.86 -1.52
CA LEU A 166 -15.97 -9.14 -0.49
C LEU A 166 -15.60 -10.63 -0.52
N ASN A 167 -14.30 -10.93 -0.56
CA ASN A 167 -13.77 -12.29 -0.53
C ASN A 167 -12.34 -12.30 0.01
N THR A 168 -12.03 -13.21 0.95
CA THR A 168 -10.69 -13.36 1.58
C THR A 168 -10.00 -14.68 1.23
N THR A 169 -10.50 -15.42 0.24
CA THR A 169 -10.09 -16.81 -0.08
C THR A 169 -9.03 -16.92 -1.16
N THR A 170 -8.75 -15.87 -1.95
CA THR A 170 -7.71 -15.93 -2.97
C THR A 170 -6.33 -15.67 -2.39
N GLU A 171 -5.28 -16.11 -3.09
CA GLU A 171 -3.89 -15.96 -2.63
C GLU A 171 -3.53 -14.52 -2.29
N ASN A 172 -2.84 -14.35 -1.16
CA ASN A 172 -2.41 -13.06 -0.63
C ASN A 172 -0.97 -12.79 -1.08
N GLY A 173 -0.76 -12.03 -2.16
CA GLY A 173 0.60 -11.71 -2.59
C GLY A 173 0.68 -10.88 -3.86
N HIS A 174 1.74 -10.06 -3.95
CA HIS A 174 2.06 -9.28 -5.14
C HIS A 174 3.42 -9.72 -5.70
N GLY A 175 3.49 -10.95 -6.21
CA GLY A 175 4.65 -11.47 -6.93
C GLY A 175 5.96 -11.55 -6.13
N VAL A 176 7.00 -12.02 -6.82
CA VAL A 176 8.37 -12.12 -6.29
C VAL A 176 9.30 -11.32 -7.21
N PHE A 177 10.12 -10.44 -6.62
CA PHE A 177 11.11 -9.65 -7.35
C PHE A 177 12.52 -10.09 -6.96
N SER A 178 13.27 -10.66 -7.90
CA SER A 178 14.64 -11.12 -7.64
C SER A 178 15.64 -10.00 -7.91
N ALA A 179 16.48 -9.68 -6.92
CA ALA A 179 17.53 -8.68 -7.03
C ALA A 179 18.72 -9.03 -6.14
N GLY A 180 19.91 -9.14 -6.73
CA GLY A 180 21.16 -9.17 -6.00
C GLY A 180 21.38 -10.36 -5.06
N GLY A 181 20.92 -11.55 -5.48
CA GLY A 181 20.96 -12.80 -4.69
C GLY A 181 19.73 -13.02 -3.80
N TYR A 182 18.75 -12.12 -3.85
CA TYR A 182 17.57 -12.18 -2.98
C TYR A 182 16.25 -12.17 -3.76
N ASP A 183 15.28 -12.91 -3.24
CA ASP A 183 13.88 -12.88 -3.65
C ASP A 183 13.08 -12.01 -2.69
N TRP A 184 12.53 -10.92 -3.20
CA TRP A 184 11.70 -9.97 -2.47
C TRP A 184 10.23 -10.27 -2.71
N ASN A 185 9.59 -10.89 -1.72
CA ASN A 185 8.18 -11.28 -1.75
C ASN A 185 7.35 -10.15 -1.14
N VAL A 186 6.35 -9.66 -1.87
CA VAL A 186 5.37 -8.72 -1.31
C VAL A 186 4.19 -9.53 -0.78
N ILE A 187 4.01 -9.52 0.54
CA ILE A 187 3.04 -10.37 1.22
C ILE A 187 1.98 -9.48 1.88
N GLY A 188 0.74 -9.65 1.45
CA GLY A 188 -0.42 -9.12 2.17
C GLY A 188 -0.90 -10.09 3.23
N THR A 189 -1.55 -9.59 4.27
CA THR A 189 -2.12 -10.44 5.32
C THR A 189 -3.49 -9.94 5.77
N TYR A 190 -4.40 -10.89 5.97
CA TYR A 190 -5.64 -10.71 6.73
C TYR A 190 -5.47 -11.07 8.20
N GLU A 191 -4.33 -11.64 8.59
CA GLU A 191 -4.05 -12.03 9.96
C GLU A 191 -3.16 -11.00 10.65
N ARG A 192 -3.31 -10.87 11.97
CA ARG A 192 -2.27 -10.26 12.79
C ARG A 192 -1.07 -11.20 12.86
N ILE A 193 0.07 -10.75 12.35
CA ILE A 193 1.33 -11.51 12.42
C ILE A 193 2.32 -10.77 13.34
N GLU A 194 2.81 -11.47 14.35
CA GLU A 194 3.92 -11.01 15.18
C GLU A 194 5.22 -11.70 14.79
N PHE A 195 6.20 -10.90 14.39
CA PHE A 195 7.46 -11.41 13.87
C PHE A 195 8.47 -11.62 15.00
N LYS A 196 8.43 -12.78 15.66
CA LYS A 196 9.38 -13.13 16.74
C LYS A 196 10.84 -13.21 16.27
N LYS A 197 11.07 -13.50 14.98
CA LYS A 197 12.40 -13.57 14.35
C LYS A 197 12.33 -12.89 12.97
N PRO A 198 12.31 -11.55 12.91
CA PRO A 198 11.98 -10.78 11.71
C PRO A 198 13.10 -10.72 10.65
N LYS A 199 13.90 -11.79 10.48
CA LYS A 199 14.99 -11.80 9.48
C LYS A 199 14.45 -11.55 8.08
N GLY A 200 14.99 -10.56 7.38
CA GLY A 200 14.56 -10.19 6.02
C GLY A 200 13.12 -9.65 5.93
N VAL A 201 12.48 -9.28 7.03
CA VAL A 201 11.14 -8.68 7.01
C VAL A 201 11.27 -7.16 6.95
N TYR A 202 10.54 -6.50 6.05
CA TYR A 202 10.53 -5.05 5.87
C TYR A 202 9.10 -4.50 5.86
N GLY A 203 8.94 -3.29 6.38
CA GLY A 203 7.66 -2.59 6.36
C GLY A 203 7.81 -1.12 6.75
N PHE A 204 6.72 -0.36 6.60
CA PHE A 204 6.64 1.00 7.11
C PHE A 204 6.47 1.00 8.63
N ALA A 205 7.29 1.78 9.34
CA ALA A 205 7.16 1.94 10.78
C ALA A 205 5.86 2.67 11.13
N SER A 206 5.06 2.11 12.04
CA SER A 206 3.81 2.73 12.52
C SER A 206 3.99 3.55 13.80
N GLU A 207 5.18 3.52 14.41
CA GLU A 207 5.50 4.17 15.67
C GLU A 207 6.89 4.83 15.60
N GLU A 208 7.07 5.93 16.31
CA GLU A 208 8.40 6.52 16.52
C GLU A 208 9.19 5.73 17.56
N ARG A 209 10.48 5.52 17.30
CA ARG A 209 11.45 4.92 18.22
C ARG A 209 12.82 5.58 18.01
N GLU A 210 13.79 5.21 18.84
CA GLU A 210 15.17 5.66 18.64
C GLU A 210 15.62 5.39 17.21
N ASN A 211 16.03 6.45 16.50
CA ASN A 211 16.43 6.42 15.08
C ASN A 211 15.37 5.86 14.10
N THR A 212 14.09 5.88 14.46
CA THR A 212 12.96 5.41 13.65
C THR A 212 11.81 6.40 13.69
N LYS A 213 11.37 6.89 12.53
CA LYS A 213 10.18 7.74 12.43
C LYS A 213 9.03 6.97 11.81
N ILE A 214 7.80 7.39 12.13
CA ILE A 214 6.61 6.85 11.48
C ILE A 214 6.74 7.07 9.96
N GLY A 215 6.41 6.04 9.19
CA GLY A 215 6.53 6.03 7.74
C GLY A 215 7.88 5.55 7.22
N ASP A 216 8.94 5.42 8.03
CA ASP A 216 10.22 4.89 7.55
C ASP A 216 10.07 3.44 7.05
N PHE A 217 10.48 3.17 5.81
CA PHE A 217 10.53 1.80 5.28
C PHE A 217 11.83 1.11 5.67
N ARG A 218 11.75 0.11 6.55
CA ARG A 218 12.94 -0.48 7.17
C ARG A 218 12.77 -1.93 7.53
N ARG A 219 13.91 -2.57 7.80
CA ARG A 219 14.00 -3.93 8.32
C ARG A 219 13.38 -3.97 9.71
N ALA A 220 12.50 -4.94 9.93
CA ALA A 220 11.90 -5.23 11.21
C ALA A 220 12.94 -5.85 12.15
N ALA A 221 12.93 -5.43 13.42
CA ALA A 221 13.82 -5.93 14.47
C ALA A 221 13.02 -6.13 15.76
N CYS A 222 13.23 -7.25 16.44
CA CYS A 222 12.76 -7.44 17.81
C CYS A 222 13.76 -6.85 18.80
N SER A 223 13.26 -6.24 19.87
CA SER A 223 14.02 -6.05 21.10
C SER A 223 13.71 -7.18 22.10
N GLU A 224 14.39 -7.17 23.24
CA GLU A 224 14.11 -8.10 24.35
C GLU A 224 12.67 -7.99 24.87
N THR A 225 12.06 -6.81 24.76
CA THR A 225 10.76 -6.48 25.35
C THR A 225 9.63 -6.39 24.34
N ARG A 226 9.92 -6.31 23.03
CA ARG A 226 8.88 -6.12 22.01
C ARG A 226 9.32 -6.58 20.63
N CYS A 227 8.46 -7.36 19.99
CA CYS A 227 8.59 -7.70 18.58
C CYS A 227 7.67 -6.86 17.69
N PRO A 228 8.07 -6.59 16.44
CA PRO A 228 7.23 -5.91 15.48
C PRO A 228 6.10 -6.84 15.06
N PHE A 229 4.94 -6.25 14.76
CA PHE A 229 3.78 -6.97 14.26
C PHE A 229 3.13 -6.17 13.12
N ILE A 230 2.32 -6.87 12.35
CA ILE A 230 1.45 -6.28 11.33
C ILE A 230 0.01 -6.73 11.63
N LYS A 231 -0.96 -5.82 11.50
CA LYS A 231 -2.39 -6.11 11.67
C LYS A 231 -3.03 -6.56 10.35
N PRO A 232 -4.27 -7.10 10.37
CA PRO A 232 -5.05 -7.40 9.16
C PRO A 232 -5.12 -6.26 8.14
N PHE A 233 -5.38 -6.60 6.87
CA PHE A 233 -5.54 -5.68 5.73
C PHE A 233 -4.30 -4.84 5.38
N ARG A 234 -3.12 -5.35 5.71
CA ARG A 234 -1.82 -4.66 5.51
C ARG A 234 -0.86 -5.59 4.78
N ALA A 235 0.25 -5.03 4.32
CA ALA A 235 1.29 -5.79 3.63
C ALA A 235 2.70 -5.45 4.11
N TYR A 236 3.62 -6.39 3.92
CA TYR A 236 5.04 -6.29 4.23
C TYR A 236 5.87 -6.96 3.14
N LEU A 237 7.18 -6.73 3.15
CA LEU A 237 8.12 -7.41 2.28
C LEU A 237 8.88 -8.48 3.04
N LYS A 238 9.05 -9.65 2.42
CA LYS A 238 9.88 -10.73 2.92
C LYS A 238 10.97 -11.05 1.91
N CYS A 239 12.19 -10.80 2.33
CA CYS A 239 13.41 -11.10 1.60
C CYS A 239 13.92 -12.50 1.99
N THR A 240 14.19 -13.34 0.99
CA THR A 240 14.82 -14.66 1.12
C THR A 240 15.99 -14.77 0.14
N LEU A 241 16.92 -15.70 0.38
CA LEU A 241 17.96 -15.99 -0.61
C LEU A 241 17.34 -16.63 -1.85
N THR A 242 17.83 -16.26 -3.04
CA THR A 242 17.44 -16.93 -4.29
C THR A 242 17.82 -18.40 -4.23
N LYS A 243 16.93 -19.30 -4.67
CA LYS A 243 17.12 -20.76 -4.57
C LYS A 243 18.38 -21.27 -5.26
N GLU A 244 18.93 -20.55 -6.24
CA GLU A 244 20.20 -20.92 -6.91
C GLU A 244 21.44 -20.79 -6.01
N GLU A 245 21.41 -19.97 -4.96
CA GLU A 245 22.50 -19.90 -3.96
C GLU A 245 22.25 -20.82 -2.75
N SER A 246 21.06 -21.45 -2.69
CA SER A 246 20.69 -22.38 -1.62
C SER A 246 21.11 -23.82 -1.90
N ALA A 247 21.63 -24.11 -3.10
CA ALA A 247 22.05 -25.44 -3.52
C ALA A 247 23.54 -25.44 -3.93
N SER A 248 24.35 -26.14 -3.14
CA SER A 248 25.74 -26.55 -3.41
C SER A 248 26.80 -25.51 -2.97
N GLN A 249 27.69 -25.79 -2.01
CA GLN A 249 28.63 -26.92 -2.04
C GLN A 249 29.06 -27.31 -3.47
N VAL A 250 29.36 -26.35 -4.36
CA VAL A 250 30.21 -26.64 -5.52
C VAL A 250 31.64 -26.30 -5.15
N LYS A 251 32.40 -27.34 -4.82
CA LYS A 251 33.86 -27.30 -4.73
C LYS A 251 34.43 -26.78 -6.04
N GLY A 252 35.16 -25.67 -5.96
CA GLY A 252 36.13 -25.26 -6.97
C GLY A 252 35.57 -24.35 -8.06
N LEU A 253 36.19 -23.18 -8.19
CA LEU A 253 36.06 -22.24 -9.32
C LEU A 253 34.78 -21.39 -9.37
N ALA A 254 34.57 -20.53 -8.38
CA ALA A 254 33.79 -19.30 -8.56
C ALA A 254 34.52 -18.12 -7.91
N LYS A 255 35.00 -17.22 -8.76
CA LYS A 255 35.76 -16.03 -8.41
C LYS A 255 34.75 -14.95 -7.99
N MET A 256 34.73 -14.59 -6.71
CA MET A 256 34.16 -13.35 -6.14
C MET A 256 32.66 -13.06 -6.45
N ALA A 257 31.76 -14.02 -6.23
CA ALA A 257 30.41 -13.66 -5.82
C ALA A 257 30.46 -13.51 -4.29
N GLU A 258 30.26 -12.29 -3.79
CA GLU A 258 30.02 -12.05 -2.37
C GLU A 258 28.81 -12.90 -1.98
N SER A 259 29.00 -13.91 -1.14
CA SER A 259 27.93 -14.83 -0.76
C SER A 259 26.84 -14.02 -0.06
N ALA A 260 25.65 -13.92 -0.68
CA ALA A 260 24.56 -13.16 -0.11
C ALA A 260 24.11 -13.77 1.22
N SER A 261 23.86 -12.94 2.21
CA SER A 261 23.41 -13.32 3.55
C SER A 261 22.31 -12.40 4.03
N LEU A 262 21.28 -12.94 4.70
CA LEU A 262 20.17 -12.12 5.19
C LEU A 262 20.61 -11.11 6.27
N GLU A 263 21.75 -11.38 6.91
CA GLU A 263 22.45 -10.51 7.86
C GLU A 263 22.96 -9.23 7.19
N ASP A 264 23.41 -9.34 5.92
CA ASP A 264 24.00 -8.24 5.14
C ASP A 264 22.97 -7.32 4.50
N LEU A 265 21.67 -7.65 4.63
CA LEU A 265 20.61 -6.81 4.12
C LEU A 265 20.58 -5.45 4.84
N PRO A 266 20.38 -4.33 4.11
CA PRO A 266 20.45 -3.01 4.69
C PRO A 266 19.29 -2.74 5.65
N GLU A 267 19.51 -1.90 6.65
CA GLU A 267 18.44 -1.54 7.59
C GLU A 267 17.31 -0.76 6.91
N LYS A 268 17.64 0.12 5.95
CA LYS A 268 16.68 0.94 5.20
C LYS A 268 16.74 0.60 3.72
N VAL A 269 15.58 0.66 3.08
CA VAL A 269 15.45 0.47 1.63
C VAL A 269 14.65 1.65 1.08
N ALA A 270 15.14 2.24 -0.01
CA ALA A 270 14.45 3.37 -0.63
C ALA A 270 13.22 2.90 -1.40
N VAL A 271 12.16 3.71 -1.42
CA VAL A 271 10.95 3.48 -2.21
C VAL A 271 10.86 4.59 -3.27
N ASN A 272 10.85 4.20 -4.54
CA ASN A 272 10.83 5.11 -5.68
C ASN A 272 9.53 4.98 -6.45
N VAL A 273 8.99 6.11 -6.91
CA VAL A 273 7.80 6.12 -7.75
C VAL A 273 8.21 6.31 -9.21
N ILE A 274 7.78 5.39 -10.07
CA ILE A 274 8.08 5.41 -11.51
C ILE A 274 6.82 5.74 -12.33
N SER A 275 6.98 6.45 -13.45
CA SER A 275 5.88 6.70 -14.39
C SER A 275 5.78 5.59 -15.40
N ASP A 276 4.56 5.33 -15.86
CA ASP A 276 4.39 4.55 -17.08
C ASP A 276 4.81 5.38 -18.29
N SER A 277 5.76 4.86 -19.05
CA SER A 277 6.17 5.39 -20.35
C SER A 277 6.17 4.18 -21.27
N THR A 278 5.00 3.93 -21.85
CA THR A 278 4.80 2.92 -22.90
C THR A 278 5.46 3.32 -24.22
N ASN A 279 6.27 4.38 -24.27
CA ASN A 279 7.14 4.69 -25.39
C ASN A 279 8.57 4.97 -24.89
N SER A 280 9.39 3.91 -24.93
CA SER A 280 10.86 3.96 -24.90
C SER A 280 11.50 4.77 -23.76
N GLY A 281 11.17 4.43 -22.51
CA GLY A 281 11.98 4.79 -21.34
C GLY A 281 11.16 5.13 -20.11
N THR A 282 11.23 4.30 -19.07
CA THR A 282 10.67 4.57 -17.74
C THR A 282 11.16 5.93 -17.25
N THR A 283 10.25 6.90 -17.12
CA THR A 283 10.61 8.20 -16.53
C THR A 283 10.42 8.12 -15.02
N TYR A 284 11.48 8.38 -14.28
CA TYR A 284 11.45 8.43 -12.82
C TYR A 284 10.62 9.64 -12.35
N ILE A 285 9.65 9.42 -11.44
CA ILE A 285 8.79 10.49 -10.91
C ILE A 285 9.43 11.16 -9.69
N GLY A 286 10.13 10.39 -8.85
CA GLY A 286 10.81 10.87 -7.63
C GLY A 286 11.03 9.75 -6.60
N THR A 287 11.79 10.06 -5.55
CA THR A 287 11.90 9.21 -4.36
C THR A 287 10.76 9.56 -3.42
N LEU A 288 10.07 8.55 -2.91
CA LEU A 288 9.15 8.74 -1.81
C LEU A 288 9.98 8.96 -0.54
N ASN A 289 9.94 10.17 0.03
CA ASN A 289 10.53 10.40 1.33
C ASN A 289 9.68 9.68 2.36
N THR A 290 10.08 8.49 2.77
CA THR A 290 9.31 7.66 3.69
C THR A 290 9.08 8.34 5.05
N ARG A 291 9.94 9.29 5.44
CA ARG A 291 9.81 10.08 6.67
C ARG A 291 8.76 11.18 6.59
N THR A 292 8.63 11.86 5.45
CA THR A 292 7.71 13.01 5.30
C THR A 292 6.55 12.75 4.35
N GLY A 293 6.55 11.58 3.70
CA GLY A 293 5.72 11.22 2.53
C GLY A 293 5.77 12.22 1.39
N GLU A 294 6.74 13.12 1.38
CA GLU A 294 6.90 14.05 0.27
C GLU A 294 7.53 13.30 -0.91
N PHE A 295 6.98 13.53 -2.09
CA PHE A 295 7.70 13.23 -3.31
C PHE A 295 8.91 14.16 -3.39
N VAL A 296 10.08 13.64 -3.07
CA VAL A 296 11.32 14.31 -3.39
C VAL A 296 11.55 14.05 -4.87
N LYS A 297 11.06 14.98 -5.69
CA LYS A 297 11.60 15.15 -7.02
C LYS A 297 13.05 15.52 -6.81
N GLU A 298 13.95 14.66 -7.25
CA GLU A 298 15.36 15.01 -7.30
C GLU A 298 15.55 15.94 -8.49
N ASP A 299 15.01 17.16 -8.35
CA ASP A 299 15.23 18.26 -9.27
C ASP A 299 16.75 18.42 -9.43
N ASN A 300 17.20 18.62 -10.67
CA ASN A 300 18.61 18.65 -11.10
C ASN A 300 19.36 17.32 -11.33
N ARG A 301 18.74 16.14 -11.22
CA ARG A 301 19.42 14.92 -11.66
C ARG A 301 19.31 14.70 -13.16
N TRP A 302 20.43 14.30 -13.74
CA TRP A 302 20.53 13.90 -15.14
C TRP A 302 20.36 12.39 -15.22
N SER A 303 19.67 11.89 -16.23
CA SER A 303 19.67 10.47 -16.55
C SER A 303 19.93 10.22 -18.03
N ASP A 304 20.50 9.07 -18.34
CA ASP A 304 20.65 8.66 -19.73
C ASP A 304 19.35 8.10 -20.31
N MET A 305 19.37 7.77 -21.61
CA MET A 305 18.20 7.19 -22.30
C MET A 305 17.73 5.84 -21.73
N LYS A 306 18.53 5.20 -20.88
CA LYS A 306 18.20 3.94 -20.22
C LYS A 306 17.71 4.17 -18.77
N GLY A 307 17.49 5.42 -18.37
CA GLY A 307 17.02 5.78 -17.04
C GLY A 307 18.09 5.68 -15.95
N ARG A 308 19.37 5.48 -16.30
CA ARG A 308 20.46 5.45 -15.32
C ARG A 308 20.77 6.86 -14.84
N LEU A 309 20.74 7.05 -13.53
CA LEU A 309 21.06 8.33 -12.89
C LEU A 309 22.55 8.66 -13.09
N LEU A 310 22.81 9.89 -13.50
CA LEU A 310 24.13 10.48 -13.64
C LEU A 310 24.37 11.41 -12.45
N GLN A 311 25.54 11.28 -11.82
CA GLN A 311 25.91 12.11 -10.67
C GLN A 311 26.14 13.58 -11.04
N HIS A 312 26.42 13.86 -12.32
CA HIS A 312 26.71 15.19 -12.83
C HIS A 312 26.04 15.44 -14.18
N LYS A 313 26.00 16.70 -14.60
CA LYS A 313 25.62 17.06 -15.97
C LYS A 313 26.54 16.31 -16.96
N PRO A 314 25.96 15.53 -17.90
CA PRO A 314 26.74 14.82 -18.89
C PRO A 314 27.51 15.79 -19.79
N THR A 315 28.77 15.47 -20.01
CA THR A 315 29.69 16.21 -20.88
C THR A 315 29.82 15.58 -22.26
N ALA A 316 29.51 14.29 -22.39
CA ALA A 316 29.53 13.58 -23.66
C ALA A 316 28.30 13.96 -24.52
N LYS A 317 28.53 14.17 -25.82
CA LYS A 317 27.46 14.45 -26.78
C LYS A 317 26.44 13.33 -26.79
N GLY A 318 25.16 13.68 -26.72
CA GLY A 318 24.10 12.69 -26.67
C GLY A 318 22.78 13.23 -26.15
N VAL A 319 21.81 12.33 -26.12
CA VAL A 319 20.46 12.58 -25.61
C VAL A 319 20.40 12.14 -24.15
N TYR A 320 19.92 13.02 -23.29
CA TYR A 320 19.72 12.78 -21.86
C TYR A 320 18.36 13.29 -21.41
N TYR A 321 17.97 12.92 -20.21
CA TYR A 321 16.80 13.48 -19.54
C TYR A 321 17.26 14.37 -18.37
N HIS A 322 16.68 15.57 -18.30
CA HIS A 322 16.86 16.49 -17.18
C HIS A 322 15.51 17.15 -16.89
N ASN A 323 15.06 17.09 -15.64
CA ASN A 323 13.78 17.66 -15.20
C ASN A 323 12.59 17.27 -16.12
N LYS A 324 12.50 15.98 -16.48
CA LYS A 324 11.46 15.40 -17.37
C LYS A 324 11.45 15.91 -18.81
N LYS A 325 12.51 16.59 -19.24
CA LYS A 325 12.70 17.02 -20.62
C LYS A 325 13.87 16.29 -21.23
N GLN A 326 13.71 15.89 -22.48
CA GLN A 326 14.81 15.42 -23.30
C GLN A 326 15.73 16.62 -23.59
N VAL A 327 17.00 16.49 -23.25
CA VAL A 327 18.04 17.50 -23.46
C VAL A 327 19.15 16.89 -24.29
N ILE A 328 19.53 17.60 -25.35
CA ILE A 328 20.63 17.19 -26.23
C ILE A 328 21.87 17.99 -25.84
N ILE A 329 22.90 17.29 -25.37
CA ILE A 329 24.24 17.86 -25.17
C ILE A 329 24.94 17.81 -26.54
N LYS A 330 25.30 18.99 -27.07
CA LYS A 330 25.90 19.17 -28.39
C LYS A 330 27.41 19.25 -28.39
#